data_AF-A0A7C4MC33-F1
#
_entry.id   AF-A0A7C4MC33-F1
#
_cell.length_a   1.000
_cell.length_b   1.000
_cell.length_c   1.000
_cell.angle_alpha   90.00
_cell.angle_beta   90.00
_cell.angle_gamma   90.00
#
_symmetry.space_group_name_H-M   'P 1'
#
loop_
_entity.id
_entity.type
_entity.pdbx_description
1 polymer ?
#
loop_
_entity_poly.entity_id
_entity_poly.type
_entity_poly.pdbx_seq_one_letter_code
_entity_poly.pdbx_strand_id
1 'polypeptide(L)'
;MLDRVDQIVLEAIDEALSILGEKGKNAVYYFFEREHLLEKEDIPKNLAKFDGCLRLVFGVGANVLEKHILSTLMKNASVKVELDADLDFVESMEIIKGIIRKKISMT
;
A
#
# COMPACT_ATOMS: atom_id res chain seq x y z
N MET A 1 1.18 1.54 17.99
CA MET A 1 1.60 0.19 17.57
C MET A 1 0.72 -0.23 16.40
N LEU A 2 1.32 -0.65 15.29
CA LEU A 2 0.56 -1.22 14.16
C LEU A 2 0.01 -2.59 14.55
N ASP A 3 -1.20 -2.90 14.09
CA ASP A 3 -1.68 -4.28 14.18
C ASP A 3 -0.98 -5.16 13.14
N ARG A 4 -1.11 -6.48 13.27
CA ARG A 4 -0.42 -7.44 12.39
C ARG A 4 -0.80 -7.27 10.91
N VAL A 5 -2.03 -6.84 10.61
CA VAL A 5 -2.47 -6.62 9.23
C VAL A 5 -1.85 -5.35 8.68
N ASP A 6 -1.86 -4.28 9.47
CA ASP A 6 -1.23 -3.02 9.11
C ASP A 6 0.29 -3.19 8.89
N GLN A 7 0.95 -4.07 9.65
CA GLN A 7 2.36 -4.44 9.41
C GLN A 7 2.56 -5.12 8.05
N ILE A 8 1.75 -6.13 7.72
CA ILE A 8 1.82 -6.82 6.42
C ILE A 8 1.59 -5.84 5.26
N VAL A 9 0.64 -4.92 5.42
CA VAL A 9 0.36 -3.86 4.44
C VAL A 9 1.57 -2.95 4.28
N LEU A 10 2.17 -2.51 5.39
CA LEU A 10 3.33 -1.63 5.36
C LEU A 10 4.54 -2.30 4.71
N GLU A 11 4.81 -3.56 5.05
CA GLU A 11 5.89 -4.36 4.46
C GLU A 11 5.71 -4.53 2.95
N ALA A 12 4.47 -4.81 2.49
CA ALA A 12 4.16 -4.93 1.08
C ALA A 12 4.34 -3.60 0.32
N ILE A 13 3.95 -2.48 0.92
CA ILE A 13 4.18 -1.14 0.34
C ILE A 13 5.67 -0.84 0.25
N ASP A 14 6.44 -1.15 1.31
CA ASP A 14 7.88 -0.92 1.31
C ASP A 14 8.62 -1.78 0.27
N GLU A 15 8.27 -3.07 0.17
CA GLU A 15 8.79 -3.97 -0.86
C GLU A 15 8.43 -3.45 -2.25
N ALA A 16 7.18 -3.07 -2.50
CA ALA A 16 6.74 -2.60 -3.81
C ALA A 16 7.42 -1.29 -4.23
N LEU A 17 7.60 -0.34 -3.32
CA LEU A 17 8.29 0.93 -3.63
C LEU A 17 9.79 0.73 -3.90
N SER A 18 10.37 -0.42 -3.53
CA SER A 18 11.77 -0.74 -3.80
C SER A 18 12.07 -0.90 -5.29
N ILE A 19 11.05 -0.99 -6.17
CA ILE A 19 11.21 -0.91 -7.63
C ILE A 19 11.84 0.41 -8.10
N LEU A 20 11.71 1.47 -7.30
CA LEU A 20 12.32 2.79 -7.55
C LEU A 20 13.80 2.85 -7.11
N GLY A 21 14.32 1.76 -6.54
CA GLY A 21 15.59 1.72 -5.82
C GLY A 21 15.51 2.39 -4.44
N GLU A 22 16.43 2.03 -3.54
CA GLU A 22 16.40 2.49 -2.14
C GLU A 22 16.39 4.02 -2.00
N LYS A 23 17.16 4.73 -2.84
CA LYS A 23 17.17 6.20 -2.82
C LYS A 23 15.84 6.79 -3.29
N GLY A 24 15.21 6.19 -4.31
CA GLY A 24 13.91 6.61 -4.81
C GLY A 24 12.81 6.38 -3.77
N LYS A 25 12.78 5.19 -3.17
CA LYS A 25 11.88 4.84 -2.06
C LYS A 25 12.00 5.82 -0.89
N ASN A 26 13.23 6.11 -0.44
CA ASN A 26 13.46 7.06 0.65
C ASN A 26 13.04 8.49 0.29
N ALA A 27 13.26 8.93 -0.96
CA ALA A 27 12.79 10.23 -1.41
C ALA A 27 11.26 10.34 -1.41
N VAL A 28 10.56 9.27 -1.79
CA VAL A 28 9.10 9.19 -1.73
C VAL A 28 8.61 9.32 -0.29
N TYR A 29 9.15 8.53 0.65
CA TYR A 29 8.75 8.64 2.06
C TYR A 29 9.06 10.01 2.66
N TYR A 30 10.23 10.57 2.36
CA TYR A 30 10.58 11.92 2.80
C TYR A 30 9.58 12.98 2.29
N PHE A 31 9.17 12.89 1.03
CA PHE A 31 8.17 13.78 0.46
C PHE A 31 6.79 13.62 1.16
N PHE A 32 6.37 12.39 1.44
CA PHE A 32 5.10 12.11 2.13
C PHE A 32 5.07 12.65 3.55
N GLU A 33 6.16 12.47 4.29
CA GLU A 33 6.30 12.96 5.67
C GLU A 33 6.31 14.50 5.70
N ARG A 34 7.12 15.13 4.84
CA ARG A 34 7.38 16.57 4.88
C ARG A 34 6.24 17.42 4.32
N GLU A 35 5.72 17.04 3.15
CA GLU A 35 4.76 17.87 2.41
C GLU A 35 3.32 17.49 2.75
N HIS A 36 3.10 16.27 3.24
CA HIS A 36 1.76 15.76 3.50
C HIS A 36 1.53 15.31 4.93
N LEU A 37 2.51 15.37 5.84
CA LEU A 37 2.37 14.90 7.23
C LEU A 37 1.84 13.46 7.27
N LEU A 38 2.38 12.60 6.41
CA LEU A 38 2.07 11.17 6.39
C LEU A 38 3.34 10.40 6.73
N GLU A 39 3.47 10.03 8.00
CA GLU A 39 4.53 9.14 8.45
C GLU A 39 4.35 7.75 7.85
N LYS A 40 5.46 7.04 7.63
CA LYS A 40 5.47 5.72 7.00
C LYS A 40 4.57 4.74 7.74
N GLU A 41 4.62 4.77 9.07
CA GLU A 41 3.86 3.88 9.96
C GLU A 41 2.35 4.17 9.93
N ASP A 42 1.94 5.36 9.49
CA ASP A 42 0.53 5.75 9.39
C ASP A 42 -0.10 5.40 8.04
N ILE A 43 0.69 5.06 7.04
CA ILE A 43 0.23 4.70 5.69
C ILE A 43 -0.86 3.62 5.71
N PRO A 44 -0.72 2.49 6.43
CA PRO A 44 -1.73 1.43 6.40
C PRO A 44 -3.11 1.88 6.87
N LYS A 45 -3.18 2.93 7.70
CA LYS A 45 -4.43 3.49 8.24
C LYS A 45 -4.96 4.67 7.43
N ASN A 46 -4.15 5.22 6.53
CA ASN A 46 -4.44 6.43 5.76
C ASN A 46 -4.26 6.18 4.25
N LEU A 47 -4.81 5.08 3.74
CA LEU A 47 -4.61 4.64 2.35
C LEU A 47 -5.07 5.67 1.31
N ALA A 48 -6.18 6.38 1.56
CA ALA A 48 -6.65 7.46 0.69
C ALA A 48 -5.64 8.62 0.60
N LYS A 49 -5.02 8.97 1.73
CA LYS A 49 -3.99 10.01 1.78
C LYS A 49 -2.72 9.54 1.05
N PHE A 50 -2.34 8.29 1.25
CA PHE A 50 -1.21 7.66 0.56
C PHE A 50 -1.40 7.63 -0.96
N ASP A 51 -2.57 7.21 -1.45
CA ASP A 51 -2.91 7.25 -2.88
C ASP A 51 -2.84 8.67 -3.44
N GLY A 52 -3.39 9.65 -2.72
CA GLY A 52 -3.28 11.06 -3.07
C GLY A 52 -1.83 11.53 -3.21
N CYS A 53 -0.94 11.12 -2.29
CA CYS A 53 0.48 11.48 -2.36
C CYS A 53 1.17 10.79 -3.55
N LEU A 54 0.88 9.51 -3.81
CA LEU A 54 1.40 8.80 -4.99
C LEU A 54 0.99 9.51 -6.29
N ARG A 55 -0.29 9.87 -6.43
CA ARG A 55 -0.81 10.57 -7.60
C ARG A 55 -0.24 11.99 -7.72
N LEU A 56 0.07 12.65 -6.62
CA LEU A 56 0.73 13.96 -6.68
C LEU A 56 2.15 13.86 -7.24
N VAL A 57 2.92 12.86 -6.81
CA VAL A 57 4.32 12.68 -7.25
C VAL A 57 4.40 12.11 -8.67
N PHE A 58 3.58 11.12 -8.98
CA PHE A 58 3.72 10.30 -10.20
C PHE A 58 2.61 10.53 -11.24
N GLY A 59 1.57 11.30 -10.90
CA GLY A 59 0.41 11.49 -11.78
C GLY A 59 -0.23 10.17 -12.18
N VAL A 60 -0.51 10.00 -13.48
CA VAL A 60 -1.05 8.75 -14.06
C VAL A 60 -0.08 7.57 -13.86
N GLY A 61 1.22 7.83 -13.68
CA GLY A 61 2.22 6.80 -13.40
C GLY A 61 2.00 6.09 -12.06
N ALA A 62 1.26 6.69 -11.12
CA ALA A 62 0.89 6.06 -9.85
C ALA A 62 0.15 4.74 -10.04
N ASN A 63 -0.64 4.60 -11.12
CA ASN A 63 -1.37 3.38 -11.45
C ASN A 63 -0.46 2.14 -11.59
N VAL A 64 0.80 2.33 -12.01
CA VAL A 64 1.78 1.24 -12.11
C VAL A 64 2.21 0.80 -10.71
N LEU A 65 2.47 1.75 -9.81
CA LEU A 65 2.85 1.48 -8.42
C LEU A 65 1.67 0.87 -7.64
N GLU A 66 0.46 1.40 -7.80
CA GLU A 66 -0.77 0.89 -7.18
C GLU A 66 -0.98 -0.60 -7.52
N LYS A 67 -0.91 -0.96 -8.81
CA LYS A 67 -1.00 -2.36 -9.26
C LYS A 67 0.11 -3.22 -8.69
N HIS A 68 1.33 -2.69 -8.64
CA HIS A 68 2.47 -3.41 -8.08
C HIS A 68 2.30 -3.65 -6.57
N ILE A 69 1.83 -2.66 -5.82
CA ILE A 69 1.52 -2.76 -4.38
C ILE A 69 0.45 -3.82 -4.12
N LEU A 70 -0.66 -3.80 -4.86
CA LEU A 70 -1.74 -4.79 -4.72
C LEU A 70 -1.22 -6.22 -4.98
N SER A 71 -0.43 -6.40 -6.04
CA SER A 71 0.18 -7.69 -6.35
C SER A 71 1.14 -8.17 -5.25
N THR A 72 1.99 -7.27 -4.74
CA THR A 72 2.95 -7.58 -3.68
C THR A 72 2.22 -7.92 -2.37
N LEU A 73 1.16 -7.20 -2.02
CA LEU A 73 0.35 -7.47 -0.84
C LEU A 73 -0.32 -8.85 -0.90
N MET A 74 -0.95 -9.19 -2.03
CA MET A 74 -1.57 -10.51 -2.23
C MET A 74 -0.54 -11.64 -2.15
N LYS A 75 0.64 -11.45 -2.76
CA LYS A 75 1.76 -12.40 -2.69
C LYS A 75 2.23 -12.60 -1.25
N ASN A 76 2.54 -11.51 -0.53
CA ASN A 76 3.10 -11.57 0.82
C ASN A 76 2.10 -12.18 1.81
N ALA A 77 0.81 -11.88 1.66
CA ALA A 77 -0.23 -12.49 2.47
C ALA A 77 -0.64 -13.91 2.03
N SER A 78 -0.12 -14.41 0.91
CA SER A 78 -0.57 -15.66 0.27
C SER A 78 -2.09 -15.70 0.13
N VAL A 79 -2.64 -14.63 -0.46
CA VAL A 79 -4.07 -14.43 -0.73
C VAL A 79 -4.26 -14.34 -2.23
N LYS A 80 -5.34 -14.95 -2.74
CA LYS A 80 -5.74 -14.86 -4.16
C LYS A 80 -7.15 -14.29 -4.21
N VAL A 81 -7.29 -13.13 -4.83
CA VAL A 81 -8.56 -12.40 -4.96
C VAL A 81 -8.64 -11.88 -6.38
N GLU A 82 -9.76 -12.14 -7.04
CA GLU A 82 -10.13 -11.42 -8.25
C GLU A 82 -10.81 -10.13 -7.82
N LEU A 83 -10.17 -9.00 -8.14
CA LEU A 83 -10.72 -7.68 -7.89
C LEU A 83 -11.55 -7.26 -9.12
N ASP A 84 -12.67 -6.61 -8.86
CA ASP A 84 -13.43 -5.94 -9.91
C ASP A 84 -12.57 -4.84 -10.55
N ALA A 85 -12.66 -4.70 -11.87
CA ALA A 85 -11.88 -3.74 -12.64
C ALA A 85 -12.30 -2.29 -12.38
N ASP A 86 -13.52 -2.07 -11.86
CA ASP A 86 -14.05 -0.74 -11.55
C ASP A 86 -13.63 -0.24 -10.16
N LEU A 87 -12.98 -1.07 -9.34
CA LEU A 87 -12.51 -0.67 -8.01
C LEU A 87 -11.28 0.24 -8.12
N ASP A 88 -11.26 1.27 -7.30
CA ASP A 88 -10.06 2.07 -7.13
C ASP A 88 -9.02 1.35 -6.25
N PHE A 89 -7.83 1.96 -6.15
CA PHE A 89 -6.74 1.41 -5.36
C PHE A 89 -7.09 1.27 -3.87
N VAL A 90 -7.77 2.24 -3.28
CA VAL A 90 -8.10 2.26 -1.85
C VAL A 90 -9.13 1.18 -1.54
N GLU A 91 -10.17 1.07 -2.36
CA GLU A 91 -11.20 0.03 -2.25
C GLU A 91 -10.59 -1.37 -2.36
N SER A 92 -9.72 -1.55 -3.34
CA SER A 92 -8.97 -2.81 -3.55
C SER A 92 -8.12 -3.19 -2.34
N MET A 93 -7.40 -2.21 -1.77
CA MET A 93 -6.58 -2.42 -0.56
C MET A 93 -7.44 -2.80 0.64
N GLU A 94 -8.58 -2.15 0.86
CA GLU A 94 -9.47 -2.46 1.99
C GLU A 94 -10.12 -3.85 1.87
N ILE A 95 -10.47 -4.28 0.66
CA ILE A 95 -10.94 -5.66 0.40
C ILE A 95 -9.86 -6.67 0.79
N ILE A 96 -8.62 -6.49 0.29
CA ILE A 96 -7.51 -7.40 0.60
C ILE A 96 -7.21 -7.39 2.10
N LYS A 97 -7.17 -6.22 2.74
CA LYS A 97 -6.99 -6.09 4.21
C LYS A 97 -8.07 -6.86 4.98
N GLY A 98 -9.33 -6.77 4.57
CA GLY A 98 -10.43 -7.50 5.16
C GLY A 98 -10.26 -9.03 5.08
N ILE A 99 -9.73 -9.52 3.97
CA ILE A 99 -9.45 -10.95 3.76
C ILE A 99 -8.27 -11.41 4.62
N ILE A 100 -7.19 -10.62 4.68
CA ILE A 100 -6.03 -10.88 5.52
C ILE A 100 -6.46 -10.96 7.00
N ARG A 101 -7.28 -10.01 7.47
CA ARG A 101 -7.83 -10.01 8.83
C ARG A 101 -8.57 -11.32 9.14
N LYS A 102 -9.49 -11.73 8.27
CA LYS A 102 -10.24 -12.99 8.44
C LYS A 102 -9.32 -14.21 8.51
N LYS A 103 -8.31 -14.27 7.63
CA LYS A 103 -7.31 -15.36 7.60
C LYS A 103 -6.52 -15.44 8.90
N ILE A 104 -6.06 -14.31 9.43
CA ILE A 104 -5.30 -14.26 10.68
C ILE A 104 -6.17 -14.64 11.87
N SER A 105 -7.43 -14.19 11.93
CA SER A 105 -8.35 -14.56 13.03
C SER A 105 -8.71 -16.04 13.09
N MET A 106 -8.49 -16.79 11.99
CA MET A 106 -8.75 -18.23 11.92
C MET A 106 -7.51 -19.09 12.24
N THR A 107 -6.35 -18.49 12.48
CA THR A 107 -5.08 -19.17 12.78
C THR A 107 -4.69 -18.96 14.25
#